data_AF-A0A924EPJ8-F1
#
_entry.id   AF-A0A924EPJ8-F1
#
_cell.length_a   1.000
_cell.length_b   1.000
_cell.length_c   1.000
_cell.angle_alpha   90.00
_cell.angle_beta   90.00
_cell.angle_gamma   90.00
#
_symmetry.space_group_name_H-M   'P 1'
#
loop_
_entity.id
_entity.type
_entity.pdbx_description
1 polymer ?
#
loop_
_entity_poly.entity_id
_entity_poly.type
_entity_poly.pdbx_seq_one_letter_code
_entity_poly.pdbx_strand_id
1 'polypeptide(L)'
;SCKIEDLKDESGISNEEFAWKFKQAVTIAEIEPYRATTHNKGVMNGVDAVVIATGNDFRATEACAHAYAAKDGSYKSLTHCTIANGVFRFWIDLPISVGVVGGLTNLHPLVKFSLSLLGKPSAQELMSILAVSGLAQNFAALRSLVTTGIQKGHMKMHLLNILNQMGATEAEKAHFVHYFKDKTVTHHEVIDEFNKMRNL
;
A
#
# COMPACT_ATOMS: atom_id res chain seq x y z
N SER A 1 12.52 12.20 1.39
CA SER A 1 13.87 11.60 1.30
C SER A 1 14.40 11.40 2.70
N CYS A 2 15.31 10.45 2.90
CA CYS A 2 16.01 10.22 4.15
C CYS A 2 17.40 9.67 3.87
N LYS A 3 18.29 9.68 4.85
CA LYS A 3 19.55 8.94 4.71
C LYS A 3 19.27 7.44 4.76
N ILE A 4 20.13 6.65 4.13
CA ILE A 4 20.02 5.19 4.16
C ILE A 4 20.16 4.67 5.60
N GLU A 5 21.03 5.26 6.41
CA GLU A 5 21.19 4.90 7.83
C GLU A 5 19.89 5.05 8.65
N ASP A 6 18.96 5.90 8.20
CA ASP A 6 17.67 6.14 8.86
C ASP A 6 16.56 5.18 8.40
N LEU A 7 16.80 4.34 7.38
CA LEU A 7 15.84 3.36 6.87
C LEU A 7 15.69 2.20 7.87
N LYS A 8 14.83 2.34 8.87
CA LYS A 8 14.58 1.29 9.87
C LYS A 8 13.59 0.26 9.35
N ASP A 9 14.06 -0.65 8.51
CA ASP A 9 13.25 -1.77 8.03
C ASP A 9 13.53 -3.04 8.86
N GLU A 10 12.61 -3.42 9.74
CA GLU A 10 12.71 -4.59 10.64
C GLU A 10 12.60 -5.95 9.90
N SER A 11 12.89 -5.99 8.61
CA SER A 11 12.73 -7.18 7.79
C SER A 11 13.92 -8.14 7.82
N GLY A 12 15.03 -7.74 8.43
CA GLY A 12 16.25 -8.54 8.58
C GLY A 12 17.25 -8.41 7.43
N ILE A 13 17.03 -7.52 6.46
CA ILE A 13 18.03 -7.12 5.45
C ILE A 13 18.68 -5.79 5.85
N SER A 14 19.87 -5.50 5.30
CA SER A 14 20.55 -4.22 5.57
C SER A 14 19.81 -3.05 4.92
N ASN A 15 19.99 -1.84 5.45
CA ASN A 15 19.36 -0.64 4.90
C ASN A 15 19.80 -0.35 3.46
N GLU A 16 21.07 -0.63 3.14
CA GLU A 16 21.64 -0.50 1.81
C GLU A 16 20.99 -1.49 0.84
N GLU A 17 20.84 -2.75 1.28
CA GLU A 17 20.18 -3.79 0.49
C GLU A 17 18.71 -3.44 0.24
N PHE A 18 18.00 -3.00 1.29
CA PHE A 18 16.62 -2.53 1.17
C PHE A 18 16.51 -1.40 0.15
N ALA A 19 17.31 -0.34 0.31
CA ALA A 19 17.28 0.82 -0.59
C ALA A 19 17.55 0.39 -2.04
N TRP A 20 18.59 -0.42 -2.25
CA TRP A 20 18.96 -0.90 -3.59
C TRP A 20 17.86 -1.74 -4.23
N LYS A 21 17.30 -2.73 -3.52
CA LYS A 21 16.20 -3.56 -4.04
C LYS A 21 14.95 -2.72 -4.31
N PHE A 22 14.64 -1.77 -3.43
CA PHE A 22 13.51 -0.86 -3.60
C PHE A 22 13.68 0.00 -4.87
N LYS A 23 14.85 0.61 -5.05
CA LYS A 23 15.18 1.35 -6.28
C LYS A 23 15.07 0.45 -7.50
N GLN A 24 15.63 -0.76 -7.45
CA GLN A 24 15.56 -1.72 -8.54
C GLN A 24 14.11 -2.04 -8.92
N ALA A 25 13.23 -2.27 -7.95
CA ALA A 25 11.81 -2.54 -8.19
C ALA A 25 11.09 -1.35 -8.86
N VAL A 26 11.42 -0.11 -8.48
CA VAL A 26 10.90 1.10 -9.14
C VAL A 26 11.45 1.22 -10.57
N THR A 27 12.75 1.00 -10.78
CA THR A 27 13.37 1.06 -12.12
C THR A 27 12.77 0.02 -13.07
N ILE A 28 12.44 -1.18 -12.59
CA ILE A 28 11.72 -2.17 -13.40
C ILE A 28 10.36 -1.61 -13.82
N ALA A 29 9.61 -0.96 -12.92
CA ALA A 29 8.32 -0.34 -13.24
C ALA A 29 8.44 0.91 -14.15
N GLU A 30 9.61 1.55 -14.25
CA GLU A 30 9.85 2.66 -15.19
C GLU A 30 10.17 2.19 -16.61
N ILE A 31 10.60 0.93 -16.79
CA ILE A 31 11.05 0.38 -18.07
C ILE A 31 10.08 -0.67 -18.64
N GLU A 32 9.43 -1.47 -17.77
CA GLU A 32 8.58 -2.60 -18.17
C GLU A 32 7.07 -2.28 -17.98
N PRO A 33 6.31 -2.05 -19.06
CA PRO A 33 4.88 -1.68 -19.00
C PRO A 33 3.98 -2.66 -18.24
N TYR A 34 4.26 -3.98 -18.30
CA TYR A 34 3.49 -4.96 -17.54
C TYR A 34 3.67 -4.75 -16.04
N ARG A 35 4.90 -4.45 -15.60
CA ARG A 35 5.15 -4.13 -14.20
C ARG A 35 4.56 -2.77 -13.82
N ALA A 36 4.78 -1.76 -14.66
CA ALA A 36 4.22 -0.41 -14.48
C ALA A 36 2.70 -0.45 -14.22
N THR A 37 1.97 -1.32 -14.93
CA THR A 37 0.52 -1.49 -14.77
C THR A 37 0.18 -1.90 -13.33
N THR A 38 0.79 -2.99 -12.83
CA THR A 38 0.56 -3.46 -11.46
C THR A 38 1.08 -2.48 -10.39
N HIS A 39 2.15 -1.77 -10.71
CA HIS A 39 2.77 -0.77 -9.84
C HIS A 39 1.86 0.44 -9.62
N ASN A 40 1.34 1.02 -10.70
CA ASN A 40 0.42 2.15 -10.66
C ASN A 40 -0.93 1.75 -10.08
N LYS A 41 -1.43 0.54 -10.36
CA LYS A 41 -2.60 -0.01 -9.65
C LYS A 41 -2.41 0.04 -8.13
N GLY A 42 -1.21 -0.30 -7.65
CA GLY A 42 -0.86 -0.20 -6.23
C GLY A 42 -0.90 1.22 -5.67
N VAL A 43 -0.50 2.23 -6.45
CA VAL A 43 -0.65 3.65 -6.11
C VAL A 43 -2.14 4.00 -6.00
N MET A 44 -2.92 3.65 -7.02
CA MET A 44 -4.32 4.03 -7.13
C MET A 44 -5.21 3.38 -6.06
N ASN A 45 -4.85 2.19 -5.55
CA ASN A 45 -5.47 1.61 -4.35
C ASN A 45 -5.54 2.61 -3.16
N GLY A 46 -4.49 3.42 -2.95
CA GLY A 46 -4.43 4.40 -1.86
C GLY A 46 -5.09 5.74 -2.22
N VAL A 47 -4.94 6.17 -3.48
CA VAL A 47 -5.56 7.40 -4.00
C VAL A 47 -7.09 7.25 -4.00
N ASP A 48 -7.60 6.21 -4.65
CA ASP A 48 -9.04 6.03 -4.87
C ASP A 48 -9.81 5.86 -3.56
N ALA A 49 -9.21 5.23 -2.55
CA ALA A 49 -9.81 5.10 -1.23
C ALA A 49 -10.14 6.48 -0.63
N VAL A 50 -9.22 7.44 -0.75
CA VAL A 50 -9.41 8.80 -0.25
C VAL A 50 -10.29 9.62 -1.20
N VAL A 51 -10.20 9.42 -2.52
CA VAL A 51 -11.10 10.06 -3.50
C VAL A 51 -12.56 9.70 -3.20
N ILE A 52 -12.85 8.42 -3.00
CA ILE A 52 -14.19 7.93 -2.66
C ILE A 52 -14.63 8.47 -1.30
N ALA A 53 -13.78 8.39 -0.28
CA ALA A 53 -14.10 8.88 1.06
C ALA A 53 -14.41 10.39 1.10
N THR A 54 -13.83 11.16 0.17
CA THR A 54 -14.04 12.60 0.02
C THR A 54 -15.07 12.95 -1.06
N GLY A 55 -15.78 11.96 -1.60
CA GLY A 55 -16.90 12.16 -2.54
C GLY A 55 -16.49 12.70 -3.91
N ASN A 56 -15.23 12.48 -4.31
CA ASN A 56 -14.70 12.87 -5.61
C ASN A 56 -14.87 11.75 -6.66
N ASP A 57 -14.70 12.09 -7.94
CA ASP A 57 -14.83 11.14 -9.05
C ASP A 57 -13.53 10.36 -9.25
N PHE A 58 -13.50 9.09 -8.81
CA PHE A 58 -12.34 8.23 -8.99
C PHE A 58 -12.04 7.86 -10.45
N ARG A 59 -13.05 7.88 -11.34
CA ARG A 59 -12.84 7.58 -12.76
C ARG A 59 -12.07 8.71 -13.42
N ALA A 60 -12.37 9.95 -13.05
CA ALA A 60 -11.64 11.11 -13.54
C ALA A 60 -10.18 11.10 -13.08
N THR A 61 -9.91 10.72 -11.82
CA THR A 61 -8.54 10.62 -11.31
C THR A 61 -7.77 9.47 -11.95
N GLU A 62 -8.38 8.30 -12.09
CA GLU A 62 -7.79 7.13 -12.75
C GLU A 62 -7.43 7.42 -14.22
N ALA A 63 -8.36 8.00 -14.98
CA ALA A 63 -8.12 8.35 -16.38
C ALA A 63 -6.95 9.34 -16.54
N CYS A 64 -6.86 10.35 -15.67
CA CYS A 64 -5.78 11.33 -15.72
C CYS A 64 -4.42 10.72 -15.34
N ALA A 65 -4.38 9.95 -14.25
CA ALA A 65 -3.17 9.29 -13.77
C ALA A 65 -2.61 8.32 -14.82
N HIS A 66 -3.46 7.46 -15.36
CA HIS A 66 -3.05 6.47 -16.35
C HIS A 66 -2.70 7.07 -17.72
N ALA A 67 -3.38 8.14 -18.16
CA ALA A 67 -2.98 8.87 -19.36
C ALA A 67 -1.60 9.54 -19.18
N TYR A 68 -1.35 10.14 -18.02
CA TYR A 68 -0.07 10.76 -17.72
C TYR A 68 1.08 9.75 -17.65
N ALA A 69 0.83 8.56 -17.09
CA ALA A 69 1.80 7.47 -17.08
C ALA A 69 2.28 7.08 -18.49
N ALA A 70 1.52 7.37 -19.54
CA ALA A 70 1.85 7.10 -20.94
C ALA A 70 2.28 8.35 -21.75
N LYS A 71 2.44 9.52 -21.12
CA LYS A 71 2.67 10.81 -21.80
C LYS A 71 3.90 10.83 -22.73
N ASP A 72 4.91 10.01 -22.42
CA ASP A 72 6.19 9.95 -23.16
C ASP A 72 6.23 8.82 -24.21
N GLY A 73 5.05 8.29 -24.61
CA GLY A 73 4.91 7.27 -25.65
C GLY A 73 5.05 5.82 -25.18
N SER A 74 5.42 5.59 -23.92
CA SER A 74 5.36 4.28 -23.27
C SER A 74 4.80 4.43 -21.86
N TYR A 75 4.03 3.45 -21.41
CA TYR A 75 3.39 3.45 -20.10
C TYR A 75 4.39 3.09 -19.00
N LYS A 76 4.57 4.00 -18.02
CA LYS A 76 5.61 3.93 -16.97
C LYS A 76 5.05 4.13 -15.57
N SER A 77 5.87 3.84 -14.57
CA SER A 77 5.60 4.17 -13.16
C SER A 77 5.29 5.66 -12.94
N LEU A 78 4.29 5.95 -12.10
CA LEU A 78 3.99 7.31 -11.59
C LEU A 78 4.93 7.74 -10.46
N THR A 79 5.67 6.79 -9.90
CA THR A 79 6.62 7.03 -8.80
C THR A 79 8.05 6.79 -9.24
N HIS A 80 8.98 7.47 -8.57
CA HIS A 80 10.38 7.48 -8.93
C HIS A 80 11.26 7.29 -7.71
N CYS A 81 12.44 6.68 -7.89
CA CYS A 81 13.36 6.39 -6.80
C CYS A 81 14.81 6.70 -7.20
N THR A 82 15.53 7.39 -6.32
CA THR A 82 16.97 7.64 -6.47
C THR A 82 17.72 7.32 -5.19
N ILE A 83 18.96 6.90 -5.38
CA ILE A 83 19.95 6.73 -4.32
C ILE A 83 21.18 7.52 -4.77
N ALA A 84 21.51 8.57 -4.05
CA ALA A 84 22.66 9.42 -4.33
C ALA A 84 23.23 9.97 -3.01
N ASN A 85 24.55 9.96 -2.85
CA ASN A 85 25.25 10.50 -1.67
C ASN A 85 24.70 9.95 -0.33
N GLY A 86 24.38 8.66 -0.27
CA GLY A 86 23.81 8.02 0.92
C GLY A 86 22.36 8.42 1.23
N VAL A 87 21.67 9.15 0.33
CA VAL A 87 20.29 9.58 0.48
C VAL A 87 19.37 8.75 -0.41
N PHE A 88 18.35 8.16 0.22
CA PHE A 88 17.22 7.53 -0.45
C PHE A 88 16.12 8.58 -0.68
N ARG A 89 15.70 8.76 -1.93
CA ARG A 89 14.59 9.64 -2.30
C ARG A 89 13.58 8.88 -3.14
N PHE A 90 12.34 8.86 -2.65
CA PHE A 90 11.18 8.28 -3.31
C PHE A 90 10.09 9.36 -3.42
N TRP A 91 9.52 9.53 -4.61
CA TRP A 91 8.51 10.57 -4.87
C TRP A 91 7.52 10.12 -5.96
N ILE A 92 6.47 10.90 -6.16
CA ILE A 92 5.38 10.64 -7.11
C ILE A 92 5.09 11.90 -7.94
N ASP A 93 4.82 11.71 -9.22
CA ASP A 93 4.25 12.72 -10.11
C ASP A 93 2.83 12.26 -10.48
N LEU A 94 1.82 12.83 -9.80
CA LEU A 94 0.41 12.44 -9.94
C LEU A 94 -0.44 13.64 -10.36
N PRO A 95 -0.76 13.80 -11.66
CA PRO A 95 -1.72 14.81 -12.08
C PRO A 95 -3.12 14.31 -11.78
N ILE A 96 -3.77 15.01 -10.86
CA ILE A 96 -5.16 14.77 -10.50
C ILE A 96 -5.83 16.13 -10.28
N SER A 97 -7.14 16.17 -10.40
CA SER A 97 -7.95 17.33 -10.08
C SER A 97 -9.13 16.87 -9.24
N VAL A 98 -9.32 17.50 -8.08
CA VAL A 98 -10.39 17.16 -7.14
C VAL A 98 -11.04 18.42 -6.60
N GLY A 99 -12.29 18.28 -6.15
CA GLY A 99 -13.08 19.33 -5.55
C GLY A 99 -13.24 19.14 -4.04
N VAL A 100 -13.37 20.27 -3.34
CA VAL A 100 -13.76 20.34 -1.92
C VAL A 100 -15.11 21.06 -1.74
N VAL A 101 -15.71 21.53 -2.84
CA VAL A 101 -17.00 22.21 -2.90
C VAL A 101 -17.80 21.66 -4.08
N GLY A 102 -19.10 21.44 -3.89
CA GLY A 102 -20.04 21.07 -4.95
C GLY A 102 -20.30 19.57 -5.09
N GLY A 103 -21.45 19.21 -5.67
CA GLY A 103 -21.86 17.82 -5.88
C GLY A 103 -22.12 17.05 -4.58
N LEU A 104 -21.63 15.81 -4.50
CA LEU A 104 -21.79 14.91 -3.35
C LEU A 104 -21.09 15.41 -2.08
N THR A 105 -20.08 16.27 -2.20
CA THR A 105 -19.29 16.77 -1.06
C THR A 105 -20.14 17.44 0.03
N ASN A 106 -21.23 18.10 -0.38
CA ASN A 106 -22.17 18.77 0.53
C ASN A 106 -23.47 17.99 0.78
N LEU A 107 -23.69 16.89 0.09
CA LEU A 107 -24.93 16.11 0.21
C LEU A 107 -24.74 14.87 1.08
N HIS A 108 -23.61 14.16 0.93
CA HIS A 108 -23.38 12.91 1.62
C HIS A 108 -22.79 13.15 3.04
N PRO A 109 -23.45 12.72 4.13
CA PRO A 109 -22.98 12.98 5.50
C PRO A 109 -21.56 12.46 5.79
N LEU A 110 -21.22 11.26 5.32
CA LEU A 110 -19.87 10.70 5.50
C LEU A 110 -18.80 11.49 4.76
N VAL A 111 -19.10 12.12 3.61
CA VAL A 111 -18.10 12.92 2.88
C VAL A 111 -17.78 14.19 3.65
N LYS A 112 -18.80 14.86 4.21
CA LYS A 112 -18.59 16.01 5.11
C LYS A 112 -17.75 15.65 6.32
N PHE A 113 -18.02 14.48 6.90
CA PHE A 113 -17.24 13.96 8.03
C PHE A 113 -15.79 13.72 7.61
N SER A 114 -15.53 13.01 6.51
CA SER A 114 -14.17 12.76 5.99
C SER A 114 -13.40 14.06 5.75
N LEU A 115 -14.00 15.05 5.10
CA LEU A 115 -13.35 16.35 4.87
C LEU A 115 -13.09 17.10 6.19
N SER A 116 -13.98 16.97 7.17
CA SER A 116 -13.78 17.57 8.51
C SER A 116 -12.66 16.86 9.28
N LEU A 117 -12.58 15.53 9.19
CA LEU A 117 -11.52 14.71 9.78
C LEU A 117 -10.14 15.10 9.22
N LEU A 118 -10.08 15.42 7.92
CA LEU A 118 -8.87 15.91 7.25
C LEU A 118 -8.56 17.39 7.55
N GLY A 119 -9.34 18.07 8.41
CA GLY A 119 -9.11 19.47 8.75
C GLY A 119 -9.63 20.48 7.73
N LYS A 120 -10.60 20.09 6.89
CA LYS A 120 -11.19 20.90 5.81
C LYS A 120 -10.13 21.46 4.85
N PRO A 121 -9.36 20.59 4.17
CA PRO A 121 -8.32 21.02 3.26
C PRO A 121 -8.91 21.81 2.08
N SER A 122 -8.12 22.72 1.52
CA SER A 122 -8.31 23.23 0.17
C SER A 122 -8.15 22.11 -0.87
N ALA A 123 -8.57 22.35 -2.11
CA ALA A 123 -8.39 21.38 -3.19
C ALA A 123 -6.91 20.99 -3.40
N GLN A 124 -5.99 21.96 -3.26
CA GLN A 124 -4.54 21.71 -3.40
C GLN A 124 -3.99 20.85 -2.26
N GLU A 125 -4.42 21.10 -1.04
CA GLU A 125 -4.06 20.27 0.11
C GLU A 125 -4.64 18.86 -0.03
N LEU A 126 -5.88 18.72 -0.50
CA LEU A 126 -6.48 17.41 -0.76
C LEU A 126 -5.72 16.65 -1.85
N MET A 127 -5.32 17.30 -2.95
CA MET A 127 -4.46 16.69 -3.97
C MET A 127 -3.13 16.21 -3.39
N SER A 128 -2.54 16.97 -2.47
CA SER A 128 -1.30 16.59 -1.78
C SER A 128 -1.50 15.37 -0.87
N ILE A 129 -2.60 15.34 -0.12
CA ILE A 129 -3.00 14.18 0.72
C ILE A 129 -3.18 12.93 -0.15
N LEU A 130 -3.86 13.07 -1.31
CA LEU A 130 -4.05 11.98 -2.27
C LEU A 130 -2.73 11.44 -2.81
N ALA A 131 -1.83 12.33 -3.24
CA ALA A 131 -0.50 11.94 -3.71
C ALA A 131 0.32 11.23 -2.63
N VAL A 132 0.30 11.72 -1.39
CA VAL A 132 0.99 11.08 -0.26
C VAL A 132 0.37 9.73 0.09
N SER A 133 -0.96 9.60 0.06
CA SER A 133 -1.67 8.32 0.27
C SER A 133 -1.26 7.28 -0.77
N GLY A 134 -1.22 7.68 -2.05
CA GLY A 134 -0.74 6.83 -3.14
C GLY A 134 0.73 6.45 -3.00
N LEU A 135 1.59 7.40 -2.63
CA LEU A 135 3.02 7.16 -2.40
C LEU A 135 3.24 6.19 -1.22
N ALA A 136 2.51 6.36 -0.12
CA ALA A 136 2.59 5.48 1.04
C ALA A 136 2.11 4.05 0.71
N GLN A 137 1.02 3.92 -0.04
CA GLN A 137 0.51 2.62 -0.48
C GLN A 137 1.52 1.91 -1.40
N ASN A 138 2.14 2.64 -2.33
CA ASN A 138 3.18 2.09 -3.21
C ASN A 138 4.45 1.73 -2.44
N PHE A 139 4.87 2.56 -1.48
CA PHE A 139 6.00 2.25 -0.59
C PHE A 139 5.76 0.94 0.17
N ALA A 140 4.58 0.76 0.77
CA ALA A 140 4.23 -0.46 1.50
C ALA A 140 4.24 -1.70 0.59
N ALA A 141 3.69 -1.58 -0.63
CA ALA A 141 3.69 -2.66 -1.61
C ALA A 141 5.10 -3.06 -2.05
N LEU A 142 5.96 -2.08 -2.36
CA LEU A 142 7.35 -2.31 -2.74
C LEU A 142 8.17 -2.89 -1.58
N ARG A 143 8.04 -2.31 -0.38
CA ARG A 143 8.65 -2.82 0.84
C ARG A 143 8.31 -4.29 1.03
N SER A 144 7.03 -4.66 0.91
CA SER A 144 6.61 -6.05 1.06
C SER A 144 7.20 -6.97 -0.02
N LEU A 145 7.34 -6.48 -1.26
CA LEU A 145 7.90 -7.24 -2.38
C LEU A 145 9.40 -7.51 -2.23
N VAL A 146 10.18 -6.54 -1.73
CA VAL A 146 11.66 -6.62 -1.70
C VAL A 146 12.23 -7.22 -0.41
N THR A 147 11.39 -7.44 0.60
CA THR A 147 11.80 -7.93 1.93
C THR A 147 11.40 -9.39 2.15
N THR A 148 10.54 -9.67 3.13
CA THR A 148 10.07 -11.02 3.50
C THR A 148 9.00 -11.57 2.55
N GLY A 149 8.55 -10.77 1.58
CA GLY A 149 7.49 -11.12 0.64
C GLY A 149 6.07 -10.85 1.18
N ILE A 150 5.13 -10.64 0.25
CA ILE A 150 3.69 -10.47 0.53
C ILE A 150 3.14 -11.68 1.29
N GLN A 151 3.59 -12.89 0.97
CA GLN A 151 3.09 -14.14 1.53
C GLN A 151 3.18 -14.21 3.06
N LYS A 152 4.33 -13.88 3.66
CA LYS A 152 4.52 -14.02 5.12
C LYS A 152 3.62 -13.05 5.91
N GLY A 153 3.44 -11.82 5.44
CA GLY A 153 2.57 -10.83 6.07
C GLY A 153 1.08 -11.05 5.78
N HIS A 154 0.74 -11.37 4.53
CA HIS A 154 -0.63 -11.63 4.09
C HIS A 154 -1.21 -12.88 4.77
N MET A 155 -0.43 -13.95 4.90
CA MET A 155 -0.89 -15.16 5.60
C MET A 155 -1.06 -14.93 7.10
N LYS A 156 -0.28 -14.05 7.72
CA LYS A 156 -0.53 -13.61 9.11
C LYS A 156 -1.85 -12.85 9.26
N MET A 157 -2.25 -12.03 8.28
CA MET A 157 -3.57 -11.40 8.30
C MET A 157 -4.70 -12.41 8.05
N HIS A 158 -4.50 -13.39 7.17
CA HIS A 158 -5.48 -14.45 6.93
C HIS A 158 -5.58 -15.49 8.04
N LEU A 159 -4.59 -15.56 8.93
CA LEU A 159 -4.61 -16.48 10.07
C LEU A 159 -5.93 -16.37 10.85
N LEU A 160 -6.36 -15.15 11.17
CA LEU A 160 -7.63 -14.94 11.89
C LEU A 160 -8.84 -15.36 11.05
N ASN A 161 -8.82 -15.18 9.74
CA ASN A 161 -9.89 -15.63 8.85
C ASN A 161 -10.00 -17.16 8.83
N ILE A 162 -8.86 -17.86 8.73
CA ILE A 162 -8.81 -19.33 8.76
C ILE A 162 -9.32 -19.84 10.12
N LEU A 163 -8.82 -19.27 11.22
CA LEU A 163 -9.25 -19.65 12.57
C LEU A 163 -10.74 -19.38 12.82
N ASN A 164 -11.28 -18.28 12.28
CA ASN A 164 -12.71 -17.99 12.33
C ASN A 164 -13.52 -19.04 11.56
N GLN A 165 -13.07 -19.46 10.37
CA GLN A 165 -13.73 -20.53 9.59
C GLN A 165 -13.72 -21.87 10.32
N MET A 166 -12.68 -22.14 11.10
CA MET A 166 -12.55 -23.34 11.94
C MET A 166 -13.30 -23.25 13.28
N GLY A 167 -13.96 -22.11 13.57
CA GLY A 167 -14.68 -21.90 14.82
C GLY A 167 -13.75 -21.83 16.04
N ALA A 168 -12.57 -21.24 15.88
CA ALA A 168 -11.63 -20.99 16.98
C ALA A 168 -12.24 -20.02 18.01
N THR A 169 -12.04 -20.33 19.29
CA THR A 169 -12.29 -19.45 20.43
C THR A 169 -11.25 -18.33 20.51
N GLU A 170 -11.53 -17.27 21.25
CA GLU A 170 -10.57 -16.17 21.43
C GLU A 170 -9.25 -16.62 22.08
N ALA A 171 -9.29 -17.61 23.00
CA ALA A 171 -8.11 -18.18 23.61
C ALA A 171 -7.24 -18.94 22.59
N GLU A 172 -7.85 -19.72 21.71
CA GLU A 172 -7.16 -20.43 20.63
C GLU A 172 -6.58 -19.42 19.63
N LYS A 173 -7.31 -18.38 19.25
CA LYS A 173 -6.78 -17.32 18.38
C LYS A 173 -5.54 -16.65 18.98
N ALA A 174 -5.57 -16.30 20.26
CA ALA A 174 -4.42 -15.72 20.95
C ALA A 174 -3.21 -16.66 20.95
N HIS A 175 -3.43 -17.96 21.19
CA HIS A 175 -2.37 -18.97 21.09
C HIS A 175 -1.75 -19.01 19.69
N PHE A 176 -2.58 -19.09 18.64
CA PHE A 176 -2.10 -19.20 17.26
C PHE A 176 -1.37 -17.94 16.79
N VAL A 177 -1.83 -16.75 17.19
CA VAL A 177 -1.13 -15.47 16.93
C VAL A 177 0.26 -15.49 17.57
N HIS A 178 0.39 -16.05 18.78
CA HIS A 178 1.69 -16.19 19.43
C HIS A 178 2.56 -17.27 18.77
N TYR A 179 2.01 -18.45 18.49
CA TYR A 179 2.71 -19.58 17.87
C TYR A 179 3.30 -19.24 16.50
N PHE A 180 2.54 -18.50 15.68
CA PHE A 180 2.97 -18.06 14.35
C PHE A 180 3.69 -16.69 14.35
N LYS A 181 4.08 -16.16 15.51
CA LYS A 181 4.78 -14.87 15.59
C LYS A 181 6.07 -14.87 14.77
N ASP A 182 6.84 -15.94 14.83
CA ASP A 182 8.14 -16.04 14.14
C ASP A 182 8.16 -17.08 13.01
N LYS A 183 7.03 -17.78 12.79
CA LYS A 183 6.86 -18.79 11.75
C LYS A 183 6.17 -18.24 10.51
N THR A 184 6.39 -18.89 9.38
CA THR A 184 5.61 -18.61 8.16
C THR A 184 4.25 -19.29 8.29
N VAL A 185 3.17 -18.54 8.13
CA VAL A 185 1.81 -19.10 8.18
C VAL A 185 1.49 -19.76 6.85
N THR A 186 1.11 -21.03 6.86
CA THR A 186 0.51 -21.72 5.71
C THR A 186 -0.87 -22.26 6.08
N HIS A 187 -1.78 -22.33 5.12
CA HIS A 187 -3.14 -22.80 5.38
C HIS A 187 -3.18 -24.22 5.95
N HIS A 188 -2.33 -25.11 5.41
CA HIS A 188 -2.26 -26.51 5.85
C HIS A 188 -1.73 -26.64 7.29
N GLU A 189 -0.64 -25.93 7.62
CA GLU A 189 -0.03 -25.97 8.95
C GLU A 189 -0.97 -25.39 10.03
N VAL A 190 -1.75 -24.36 9.72
CA VAL A 190 -2.76 -23.83 10.64
C VAL A 190 -3.82 -24.88 10.95
N ILE A 191 -4.31 -25.59 9.92
CA ILE A 191 -5.32 -26.64 10.11
C ILE A 191 -4.77 -27.80 10.94
N ASP A 192 -3.57 -28.29 10.59
CA ASP A 192 -2.97 -29.43 11.27
C ASP A 192 -2.72 -29.15 12.74
N GLU A 193 -2.14 -27.98 13.06
CA GLU A 193 -1.91 -27.59 14.46
C GLU A 193 -3.20 -27.34 15.23
N PHE A 194 -4.25 -26.82 14.56
CA PHE A 194 -5.55 -26.61 15.21
C PHE A 194 -6.25 -27.92 15.54
N ASN A 195 -6.19 -28.89 14.63
CA ASN A 195 -6.72 -30.23 14.87
C ASN A 195 -5.95 -30.93 16.00
N LYS A 196 -4.61 -30.84 16.01
CA LYS A 196 -3.78 -31.34 17.12
C LYS A 196 -4.16 -30.71 18.46
N MET A 197 -4.37 -29.39 18.50
CA MET A 197 -4.78 -28.70 19.74
C MET A 197 -6.12 -29.19 20.27
N ARG A 198 -7.06 -29.53 19.38
CA ARG A 198 -8.39 -30.04 19.74
C ARG A 198 -8.49 -31.57 19.84
N ASN A 199 -7.40 -32.29 19.59
CA ASN A 199 -7.39 -33.76 19.46
C ASN A 199 -8.41 -34.28 18.42
N LEU A 200 -8.49 -33.60 17.27
CA LEU A 200 -9.33 -33.97 16.11
C LEU A 200 -8.53 -34.72 15.05
#